data_AF-A0A6P3YDA3-F1
#
_entry.id   AF-A0A6P3YDA3-F1
#
_cell.length_a   1.000
_cell.length_b   1.000
_cell.length_c   1.000
_cell.angle_alpha   90.00
_cell.angle_beta   90.00
_cell.angle_gamma   90.00
#
_symmetry.space_group_name_H-M   'P 1'
#
loop_
_entity.id
_entity.type
_entity.pdbx_description
1 polymer ?
#
loop_
_entity_poly.entity_id
_entity_poly.type
_entity_poly.pdbx_seq_one_letter_code
_entity_poly.pdbx_strand_id
1 'polypeptide(L)'
;MPKMIRQENLLHNYFFICKCIPCQENWPMRSELKSYETLAKSTKDKKVIRNALMKYNIYVDLARKGDVMDKPYIMEDLFMMIRVMYNRVPIACKEMVDVVETLTRVYHLNGNRLILPKIQNRNI
;
A
#
# COMPACT_ATOMS: atom_id res chain seq x y z
N MET A 1 5.82 -12.24 -13.66
CA MET A 1 7.11 -12.60 -14.29
C MET A 1 7.68 -13.77 -13.51
N PRO A 2 8.05 -14.89 -14.15
CA PRO A 2 8.52 -16.09 -13.48
C PRO A 2 9.69 -15.86 -12.51
N LYS A 3 9.76 -16.66 -11.43
CA LYS A 3 10.85 -16.61 -10.44
C LYS A 3 12.24 -16.70 -11.05
N MET A 4 12.42 -17.58 -12.05
CA MET A 4 13.72 -17.77 -12.70
C MET A 4 14.17 -16.47 -13.38
N ILE A 5 13.29 -15.85 -14.17
CA ILE A 5 13.55 -14.58 -14.84
C ILE A 5 13.85 -13.46 -13.84
N ARG A 6 13.15 -13.43 -12.69
CA ARG A 6 13.49 -12.47 -11.61
C ARG A 6 14.92 -12.65 -11.10
N GLN A 7 15.33 -13.88 -10.82
CA GLN A 7 16.65 -14.18 -10.28
C GLN A 7 17.75 -13.90 -11.31
N GLU A 8 17.51 -14.24 -12.57
CA GLU A 8 18.41 -13.89 -13.68
C GLU A 8 18.56 -12.37 -13.80
N ASN A 9 17.47 -11.62 -13.74
CA ASN A 9 17.52 -10.16 -13.79
C ASN A 9 18.30 -9.55 -12.61
N LEU A 10 18.15 -10.11 -11.41
CA LEU A 10 18.89 -9.64 -10.23
C LEU A 10 20.39 -9.98 -10.34
N LEU A 11 20.72 -11.18 -10.81
CA LEU A 11 22.09 -11.60 -11.02
C LEU A 11 22.79 -10.77 -12.11
N HIS A 12 22.10 -10.53 -13.23
CA HIS A 12 22.65 -9.78 -14.35
C HIS A 12 22.88 -8.30 -14.01
N ASN A 13 21.91 -7.65 -13.36
CA ASN A 13 21.98 -6.20 -13.13
C ASN A 13 22.66 -5.80 -11.82
N TYR A 14 22.67 -6.71 -10.83
CA TYR A 14 23.14 -6.40 -9.48
C TYR A 14 24.12 -7.45 -8.92
N PHE A 15 24.50 -8.48 -9.69
CA PHE A 15 25.52 -9.47 -9.34
C PHE A 15 25.27 -10.24 -8.04
N PHE A 16 24.00 -10.49 -7.68
CA PHE A 16 23.64 -11.30 -6.51
C PHE A 16 22.45 -12.22 -6.75
N ILE A 17 22.33 -13.25 -5.91
CA ILE A 17 21.19 -14.18 -5.87
C ILE A 17 20.35 -13.85 -4.64
N CYS A 18 19.07 -13.52 -4.84
CA CYS A 18 18.19 -13.13 -3.74
C CYS A 18 17.62 -14.36 -3.03
N LYS A 19 17.87 -14.46 -1.72
CA LYS A 19 17.41 -15.56 -0.86
C LYS A 19 16.30 -15.15 0.13
N CYS A 20 15.60 -14.04 -0.14
CA CYS A 20 14.50 -13.61 0.74
C CYS A 20 13.32 -14.59 0.70
N ILE A 21 12.47 -14.57 1.74
CA ILE A 21 11.28 -15.43 1.86
C ILE A 21 10.40 -15.33 0.59
N PRO A 22 10.05 -14.13 0.07
CA PRO A 22 9.29 -14.03 -1.18
C PRO A 22 9.92 -14.72 -2.40
N CYS A 23 11.26 -14.75 -2.48
CA CYS A 23 11.97 -15.46 -3.54
C CYS A 23 12.00 -16.97 -3.31
N GLN A 24 12.18 -17.41 -2.06
CA GLN A 24 12.19 -18.83 -1.70
C GLN A 24 10.83 -19.47 -1.95
N GLU A 25 9.75 -18.87 -1.43
CA GLU A 25 8.38 -19.36 -1.52
C GLU A 25 7.67 -19.00 -2.84
N ASN A 26 8.36 -18.34 -3.77
CA ASN A 26 7.80 -17.89 -5.05
C ASN A 26 6.52 -17.07 -4.89
N TRP A 27 6.55 -16.05 -4.02
CA TRP A 27 5.42 -15.16 -3.85
C TRP A 27 5.04 -14.49 -5.18
N PRO A 28 3.74 -14.25 -5.40
CA PRO A 28 3.25 -13.64 -6.62
C PRO A 28 3.72 -12.19 -6.76
N MET A 29 3.96 -11.77 -7.99
CA MET A 29 4.10 -10.36 -8.32
C MET A 29 2.75 -9.64 -8.29
N ARG A 30 2.78 -8.31 -8.21
CA ARG A 30 1.57 -7.46 -8.29
C ARG A 30 0.72 -7.77 -9.54
N SER A 31 1.35 -8.02 -10.69
CA SER A 31 0.64 -8.36 -11.93
C SER A 31 -0.08 -9.72 -11.89
N GLU A 32 0.30 -10.59 -10.96
CA GLU A 32 -0.25 -11.95 -10.79
C GLU A 32 -1.32 -11.98 -9.68
N LEU A 33 -1.46 -10.90 -8.90
CA LEU A 33 -2.49 -10.79 -7.88
C LEU A 33 -3.86 -10.63 -8.50
N LYS A 34 -4.80 -11.43 -7.99
CA LYS A 34 -6.21 -11.35 -8.37
C LYS A 34 -6.92 -10.24 -7.61
N SER A 35 -8.00 -9.72 -8.19
CA SER A 35 -8.89 -8.76 -7.53
C SER A 35 -9.72 -9.43 -6.44
N TYR A 36 -10.10 -8.68 -5.40
CA TYR A 36 -11.08 -9.14 -4.41
C TYR A 36 -12.41 -9.57 -5.06
N GLU A 37 -12.77 -8.99 -6.22
CA GLU A 37 -13.98 -9.35 -6.97
C GLU A 37 -13.99 -10.82 -7.39
N THR A 38 -12.81 -11.43 -7.54
CA THR A 38 -12.64 -12.84 -7.88
C THR A 38 -12.31 -13.71 -6.67
N LEU A 39 -11.65 -13.15 -5.65
CA LEU A 39 -11.15 -13.89 -4.48
C LEU A 39 -12.17 -14.00 -3.35
N ALA A 40 -13.06 -13.02 -3.20
CA ALA A 40 -14.09 -13.04 -2.16
C ALA A 40 -15.14 -14.13 -2.47
N LYS A 41 -15.37 -15.01 -1.50
CA LYS A 41 -16.25 -16.18 -1.65
C LYS A 41 -17.72 -15.82 -1.78
N SER A 42 -18.18 -14.80 -1.05
CA SER A 42 -19.59 -14.41 -1.02
C SER A 42 -19.83 -13.03 -1.63
N THR A 43 -21.04 -12.83 -2.19
CA THR A 43 -21.51 -11.52 -2.65
C THR A 43 -21.59 -10.51 -1.50
N LYS A 44 -21.90 -11.00 -0.29
CA LYS A 44 -21.89 -10.20 0.95
C LYS A 44 -20.49 -9.64 1.23
N ASP A 45 -19.45 -10.47 1.15
CA ASP A 45 -18.07 -10.04 1.39
C ASP A 45 -17.62 -9.01 0.35
N LYS A 46 -17.93 -9.24 -0.93
CA LYS A 46 -17.67 -8.27 -2.00
C LYS A 46 -18.31 -6.91 -1.70
N LYS A 47 -19.58 -6.91 -1.27
CA LYS A 47 -20.29 -5.68 -0.90
C LYS A 47 -19.62 -4.96 0.27
N VAL A 48 -19.19 -5.69 1.30
CA VAL A 48 -18.51 -5.10 2.46
C VAL A 48 -17.16 -4.50 2.07
N ILE A 49 -16.36 -5.22 1.27
CA ILE A 49 -15.08 -4.71 0.77
C ILE A 49 -15.30 -3.46 -0.08
N ARG A 50 -16.25 -3.49 -1.02
CA ARG A 50 -16.58 -2.34 -1.87
C ARG A 50 -16.99 -1.11 -1.05
N ASN A 51 -17.81 -1.31 -0.02
CA ASN A 51 -18.22 -0.23 0.89
C ASN A 51 -17.03 0.34 1.66
N ALA A 52 -16.13 -0.52 2.17
CA ALA A 52 -14.92 -0.06 2.85
C ALA A 52 -14.00 0.75 1.94
N LEU A 53 -13.91 0.39 0.65
CA LEU A 53 -13.08 1.07 -0.34
C LEU A 53 -13.73 2.31 -0.97
N MET A 54 -14.95 2.69 -0.57
CA MET A 54 -15.68 3.81 -1.20
C MET A 54 -14.87 5.13 -1.26
N LYS A 55 -14.12 5.43 -0.21
CA LYS A 55 -13.31 6.66 -0.12
C LYS A 55 -11.89 6.51 -0.65
N TYR A 56 -11.49 5.30 -1.07
CA TYR A 56 -10.10 5.00 -1.37
C TYR A 56 -9.51 5.93 -2.44
N ASN A 57 -10.22 6.16 -3.55
CA ASN A 57 -9.74 7.04 -4.62
C ASN A 57 -9.53 8.50 -4.15
N ILE A 58 -10.35 8.98 -3.23
CA ILE A 58 -10.18 10.31 -2.62
C ILE A 58 -8.84 10.35 -1.86
N TYR A 59 -8.50 9.30 -1.13
CA TYR A 59 -7.25 9.22 -0.37
C TYR A 59 -6.03 9.11 -1.28
N VAL A 60 -6.14 8.42 -2.41
CA VAL A 60 -5.10 8.40 -3.45
C VAL A 60 -4.84 9.82 -3.97
N ASP A 61 -5.91 10.57 -4.29
CA ASP A 61 -5.78 11.94 -4.78
C ASP A 61 -5.17 12.89 -3.76
N LEU A 62 -5.60 12.81 -2.50
CA LEU A 62 -5.01 13.60 -1.41
C LEU A 62 -3.53 13.26 -1.21
N ALA A 63 -3.18 11.98 -1.15
CA ALA A 63 -1.80 11.54 -1.00
C ALA A 63 -0.93 11.94 -2.21
N ARG A 64 -1.51 11.98 -3.42
CA ARG A 64 -0.82 12.46 -4.62
C ARG A 64 -0.47 13.94 -4.52
N LYS A 65 -1.41 14.76 -4.05
CA LYS A 65 -1.25 16.22 -3.87
C LYS A 65 -0.42 16.60 -2.63
N GLY A 66 -0.31 15.72 -1.65
CA GLY A 66 0.33 16.00 -0.37
C GLY A 66 -0.63 16.53 0.71
N ASP A 67 -1.93 16.57 0.42
CA ASP A 67 -2.97 17.20 1.25
C ASP A 67 -3.46 16.29 2.40
N VAL A 68 -2.54 15.57 3.05
CA VAL A 68 -2.84 14.52 4.05
C VAL A 68 -2.37 14.86 5.47
N MET A 69 -1.67 15.98 5.63
CA MET A 69 -0.96 16.33 6.87
C MET A 69 -1.89 16.70 8.03
N ASP A 70 -2.98 17.39 7.72
CA ASP A 70 -4.04 17.82 8.63
C ASP A 70 -5.15 16.77 8.79
N LYS A 71 -4.98 15.59 8.19
CA LYS A 71 -6.02 14.56 8.05
C LYS A 71 -5.55 13.21 8.61
N PRO A 72 -5.30 13.11 9.94
CA PRO A 72 -4.76 11.89 10.55
C PRO A 72 -5.68 10.66 10.37
N TYR A 73 -6.99 10.88 10.27
CA TYR A 73 -7.99 9.84 10.04
C TYR A 73 -7.76 9.03 8.74
N ILE A 74 -7.02 9.58 7.76
CA ILE A 74 -6.73 8.88 6.51
C ILE A 74 -5.93 7.60 6.78
N MET A 75 -4.97 7.62 7.71
CA MET A 75 -4.21 6.41 8.05
C MET A 75 -5.11 5.36 8.70
N GLU A 76 -5.96 5.77 9.64
CA GLU A 76 -6.90 4.87 10.33
C GLU A 76 -7.85 4.20 9.35
N ASP A 77 -8.40 4.96 8.40
CA ASP A 77 -9.28 4.44 7.37
C ASP A 77 -8.54 3.48 6.41
N LEU A 78 -7.31 3.80 5.99
CA LEU A 78 -6.52 2.90 5.15
C LEU A 78 -6.19 1.59 5.89
N PHE A 79 -5.85 1.64 7.18
CA PHE A 79 -5.69 0.43 7.99
C PHE A 79 -6.99 -0.37 8.10
N MET A 80 -8.12 0.29 8.29
CA MET A 80 -9.43 -0.36 8.29
C MET A 80 -9.72 -1.04 6.95
N MET A 81 -9.43 -0.39 5.81
CA MET A 81 -9.59 -0.99 4.47
C MET A 81 -8.77 -2.28 4.33
N ILE A 82 -7.49 -2.25 4.75
CA ILE A 82 -6.61 -3.44 4.73
C ILE A 82 -7.20 -4.56 5.58
N ARG A 83 -7.60 -4.26 6.82
CA ARG A 83 -8.20 -5.25 7.75
C ARG A 83 -9.49 -5.85 7.19
N VAL A 84 -10.34 -5.03 6.56
CA VAL A 84 -11.59 -5.50 5.97
C VAL A 84 -11.33 -6.51 4.86
N MET A 85 -10.37 -6.23 3.98
CA MET A 85 -9.97 -7.14 2.91
C MET A 85 -9.31 -8.41 3.49
N TYR A 86 -8.34 -8.27 4.40
CA TYR A 86 -7.61 -9.40 5.00
C TYR A 86 -8.55 -10.45 5.61
N ASN A 87 -9.62 -10.00 6.28
CA ASN A 87 -10.59 -10.90 6.90
C ASN A 87 -11.57 -11.56 5.92
N ARG A 88 -11.60 -11.14 4.64
CA ARG A 88 -12.66 -11.50 3.68
C ARG A 88 -12.15 -12.11 2.37
N VAL A 89 -10.86 -12.01 2.09
CA VAL A 89 -10.22 -12.71 0.97
C VAL A 89 -9.24 -13.75 1.51
N PRO A 90 -9.11 -14.92 0.86
CA PRO A 90 -8.27 -16.02 1.35
C PRO A 90 -6.76 -15.73 1.24
N ILE A 91 -6.38 -14.80 0.37
CA ILE A 91 -4.99 -14.36 0.13
C ILE A 91 -5.01 -12.86 -0.20
N ALA A 92 -3.86 -12.20 -0.09
CA ALA A 92 -3.73 -10.80 -0.49
C ALA A 92 -4.21 -10.57 -1.93
N CYS A 93 -5.04 -9.54 -2.13
CA CYS A 93 -5.58 -9.15 -3.41
C CYS A 93 -4.90 -7.90 -3.95
N LYS A 94 -5.08 -7.61 -5.24
CA LYS A 94 -4.50 -6.44 -5.90
C LYS A 94 -4.84 -5.13 -5.17
N GLU A 95 -6.10 -4.94 -4.82
CA GLU A 95 -6.58 -3.72 -4.16
C GLU A 95 -5.97 -3.53 -2.77
N MET A 96 -5.67 -4.63 -2.07
CA MET A 96 -4.98 -4.56 -0.77
C MET A 96 -3.58 -3.99 -0.92
N VAL A 97 -2.85 -4.40 -1.97
CA VAL A 97 -1.53 -3.83 -2.28
C VAL A 97 -1.65 -2.35 -2.64
N ASP A 98 -2.67 -1.97 -3.42
CA ASP A 98 -2.89 -0.57 -3.78
C ASP A 98 -3.13 0.31 -2.52
N VAL A 99 -3.93 -0.17 -1.58
CA VAL A 99 -4.16 0.51 -0.28
C VAL A 99 -2.88 0.60 0.54
N VAL A 100 -2.07 -0.47 0.60
CA VAL A 100 -0.77 -0.46 1.32
C VAL A 100 0.22 0.52 0.69
N GLU A 101 0.29 0.59 -0.65
CA GLU A 101 1.13 1.57 -1.36
C GLU A 101 0.70 3.01 -0.99
N THR A 102 -0.61 3.27 -0.96
CA THR A 102 -1.15 4.58 -0.58
C THR A 102 -0.86 4.91 0.88
N LEU A 103 -1.03 3.96 1.80
CA LEU A 103 -0.69 4.13 3.21
C LEU A 103 0.80 4.45 3.39
N THR A 104 1.68 3.74 2.70
CA THR A 104 3.13 3.98 2.72
C THR A 104 3.44 5.42 2.27
N ARG A 105 2.78 5.91 1.22
CA ARG A 105 2.93 7.29 0.77
C ARG A 105 2.46 8.30 1.82
N VAL A 106 1.29 8.09 2.42
CA VAL A 106 0.77 8.95 3.50
C VAL A 106 1.71 8.99 4.69
N TYR A 107 2.30 7.84 5.04
CA TYR A 107 3.26 7.73 6.12
C TYR A 107 4.55 8.51 5.81
N HIS A 108 5.11 8.38 4.61
CA HIS A 108 6.30 9.14 4.19
C HIS A 108 6.06 10.65 4.22
N LEU A 109 4.88 11.11 3.78
CA LEU A 109 4.52 12.53 3.84
C LEU A 109 4.42 13.03 5.29
N ASN A 110 3.91 12.21 6.20
CA ASN A 110 3.82 12.57 7.62
C ASN A 110 5.16 12.50 8.36
N GLY A 111 6.06 11.58 7.98
CA GLY A 111 7.36 11.38 8.62
C GLY A 111 8.44 12.37 8.15
N ASN A 112 8.37 12.83 6.90
CA ASN A 112 9.33 13.79 6.33
C ASN A 112 8.95 15.25 6.66
N ARG A 113 8.74 15.55 7.95
CA ARG A 113 8.46 16.91 8.42
C ARG A 113 9.77 17.67 8.58
N LEU A 114 10.03 18.63 7.69
CA LEU A 114 11.01 19.67 7.96
C LEU A 114 10.37 20.68 8.92
N ILE A 115 10.46 20.44 10.23
CA ILE A 115 10.05 21.42 11.24
C ILE A 115 11.13 22.49 11.30
N LEU A 116 11.00 23.52 10.47
CA LEU A 116 11.87 24.68 10.59
C LEU A 116 11.56 25.41 11.90
N PRO A 117 12.56 25.68 12.76
CA PRO A 117 12.34 26.50 13.94
C PRO A 117 11.83 27.87 13.51
N LYS A 118 10.74 28.33 14.14
CA LYS A 118 10.26 29.70 13.92
C LYS A 118 11.38 30.65 14.34
N ILE A 119 11.85 31.47 13.41
CA ILE A 119 12.79 32.54 13.72
C ILE A 119 12.09 33.44 14.74
N GLN A 120 12.54 33.39 15.99
CA GLN A 120 12.18 34.41 16.95
C GLN A 120 12.84 35.69 16.45
N ASN A 121 12.05 36.58 15.85
CA ASN A 121 12.46 37.96 15.66
C ASN A 121 12.72 38.52 17.06
N ARG A 122 13.98 38.46 17.50
CA ARG A 122 14.46 39.25 18.62
C ARG A 122 14.40 40.68 18.13
N ASN A 123 13.37 41.40 18.56
CA ASN A 123 13.33 42.85 18.44
C ASN A 123 14.58 43.38 19.14
N ILE A 124 15.52 43.90 18.35
CA ILE A 124 16.67 44.70 18.81
C ILE A 124 16.17 46.12 19.00
#